data_AF-A0A0S8BU99-F1
#
_entry.id   AF-A0A0S8BU99-F1
#
_cell.length_a   1.000
_cell.length_b   1.000
_cell.length_c   1.000
_cell.angle_alpha   90.00
_cell.angle_beta   90.00
_cell.angle_gamma   90.00
#
_symmetry.space_group_name_H-M   'P 1'
#
loop_
_entity.id
_entity.type
_entity.pdbx_description
1 polymer ?
#
loop_
_entity_poly.entity_id
_entity_poly.type
_entity_poly.pdbx_seq_one_letter_code
_entity_poly.pdbx_strand_id
1 'polypeptide(L)'
;MTLRIGLFIAAALLFAAHFLREGNTVAVALCLGAPALFFYPRRWILIPLQVMAYGASVTWIITLQRIIEQRELAGRSWTAAALILGAVALLTLLAGLLLNSRALRERYPR
;
A
#
# COMPACT_ATOMS: atom_id res chain seq x y z
N MET A 1 12.93 12.08 -5.53
CA MET A 1 11.84 11.58 -6.41
C MET A 1 11.77 10.09 -6.45
N THR A 2 12.90 9.43 -6.76
CA THR A 2 13.08 7.97 -6.73
C THR A 2 12.57 7.33 -5.45
N LEU A 3 12.84 7.93 -4.27
CA LEU A 3 12.35 7.43 -2.99
C LEU A 3 10.81 7.35 -2.90
N ARG A 4 10.07 8.34 -3.43
CA ARG A 4 8.61 8.40 -3.33
C ARG A 4 7.95 7.32 -4.18
N ILE A 5 8.43 7.20 -5.42
CA ILE A 5 7.97 6.17 -6.36
C ILE A 5 8.39 4.78 -5.84
N GLY A 6 9.62 4.64 -5.33
CA GLY A 6 10.11 3.40 -4.72
C GLY A 6 9.28 2.95 -3.51
N LEU A 7 8.93 3.87 -2.61
CA LEU A 7 8.04 3.59 -1.47
C LEU A 7 6.66 3.14 -1.94
N PHE A 8 6.12 3.78 -2.98
CA PHE A 8 4.85 3.35 -3.55
C PHE A 8 4.93 1.97 -4.19
N ILE A 9 5.99 1.68 -4.95
CA ILE A 9 6.21 0.36 -5.56
C ILE A 9 6.30 -0.70 -4.46
N ALA A 10 7.06 -0.45 -3.39
CA ALA A 10 7.13 -1.37 -2.25
C ALA A 10 5.75 -1.61 -1.61
N ALA A 11 4.96 -0.55 -1.39
CA ALA A 11 3.60 -0.66 -0.87
C ALA A 11 2.68 -1.46 -1.81
N ALA A 12 2.77 -1.23 -3.12
CA ALA A 12 1.99 -1.96 -4.12
C ALA A 12 2.38 -3.44 -4.19
N LEU A 13 3.67 -3.78 -4.09
CA LEU A 13 4.14 -5.16 -4.06
C LEU A 13 3.70 -5.90 -2.80
N LEU A 14 3.80 -5.26 -1.63
CA LEU A 14 3.29 -5.84 -0.38
C LEU A 14 1.79 -6.11 -0.47
N PHE A 15 1.03 -5.18 -1.06
CA PHE A 15 -0.40 -5.35 -1.24
C PHE A 15 -0.76 -6.41 -2.29
N ALA A 16 0.04 -6.55 -3.35
CA ALA A 16 -0.06 -7.67 -4.28
C ALA A 16 0.18 -9.02 -3.57
N ALA A 17 1.20 -9.11 -2.70
CA ALA A 17 1.46 -10.33 -1.94
C ALA A 17 0.31 -10.71 -1.00
N HIS A 18 -0.39 -9.71 -0.43
CA HIS A 18 -1.61 -9.93 0.34
C HIS A 18 -2.70 -10.59 -0.51
N PHE A 19 -3.04 -10.03 -1.67
CA PHE A 19 -4.05 -10.61 -2.57
C PHE A 19 -3.65 -11.95 -3.15
N LEU A 20 -2.36 -12.17 -3.38
CA LEU A 20 -1.84 -13.46 -3.82
C LEU A 20 -2.13 -14.54 -2.77
N ARG A 21 -1.96 -14.22 -1.48
CA ARG A 21 -2.30 -15.12 -0.37
C ARG A 21 -3.80 -15.40 -0.25
N GLU A 22 -4.64 -14.45 -0.66
CA GLU A 22 -6.10 -14.61 -0.72
C GLU A 22 -6.59 -15.27 -2.02
N GLY A 23 -5.70 -15.56 -2.97
CA GLY A 23 -6.05 -16.16 -4.27
C GLY A 23 -6.68 -15.19 -5.28
N ASN A 24 -6.68 -13.88 -5.00
CA ASN A 24 -7.28 -12.88 -5.88
C ASN A 24 -6.28 -12.39 -6.95
N THR A 25 -6.16 -13.15 -8.04
CA THR A 25 -5.22 -12.89 -9.13
C THR A 25 -5.48 -11.57 -9.87
N VAL A 26 -6.75 -11.14 -9.97
CA VAL A 26 -7.11 -9.86 -10.59
C VAL A 26 -6.55 -8.70 -9.78
N ALA A 27 -6.73 -8.71 -8.46
CA ALA A 27 -6.19 -7.67 -7.60
C ALA A 27 -4.66 -7.65 -7.58
N VAL A 28 -4.00 -8.82 -7.65
CA VAL A 28 -2.55 -8.91 -7.85
C VAL A 28 -2.13 -8.18 -9.13
N ALA A 29 -2.76 -8.47 -10.26
CA ALA A 29 -2.43 -7.83 -11.53
C ALA A 29 -2.62 -6.30 -11.48
N LEU A 30 -3.69 -5.83 -10.83
CA LEU A 30 -3.92 -4.39 -10.62
C LEU A 30 -2.80 -3.75 -9.78
N CYS A 31 -2.40 -4.37 -8.68
CA CYS A 31 -1.31 -3.87 -7.84
C CYS A 31 0.04 -3.83 -8.58
N LEU A 32 0.34 -4.87 -9.38
CA LEU A 32 1.57 -4.93 -10.19
C LEU A 32 1.54 -3.94 -11.37
N GLY A 33 0.36 -3.66 -11.92
CA GLY A 33 0.17 -2.69 -13.00
C GLY A 33 0.15 -1.23 -12.52
N ALA A 34 -0.21 -0.96 -11.26
CA ALA A 34 -0.32 0.39 -10.73
C ALA A 34 0.95 1.25 -10.90
N PRO A 35 2.18 0.74 -10.67
CA PRO A 35 3.41 1.49 -10.97
C PRO A 35 3.54 1.96 -12.42
N ALA A 36 2.97 1.24 -13.39
CA ALA A 36 3.04 1.64 -14.80
C ALA A 36 2.30 2.96 -15.06
N LEU A 37 1.35 3.34 -14.21
CA LEU A 37 0.66 4.62 -14.32
C LEU A 37 1.63 5.81 -14.15
N PHE A 38 2.75 5.65 -13.43
CA PHE A 38 3.77 6.72 -13.33
C PHE A 38 4.46 7.05 -14.66
N PHE A 39 4.33 6.22 -15.70
CA PHE A 39 4.84 6.56 -17.03
C PHE A 39 3.97 7.59 -17.77
N TYR A 40 2.74 7.81 -17.32
CA TYR A 40 1.84 8.74 -17.97
C TYR A 40 1.80 10.09 -17.23
N PRO A 41 2.25 11.19 -17.88
CA PRO A 41 2.55 12.45 -17.20
C PRO A 41 1.31 13.31 -16.96
N ARG A 42 0.22 12.73 -16.45
CA ARG A 42 -0.99 13.48 -16.06
C ARG A 42 -1.24 13.44 -14.57
N ARG A 43 -1.60 14.59 -14.01
CA ARG A 43 -1.84 14.73 -12.57
C ARG A 43 -2.97 13.86 -12.03
N TRP A 44 -3.99 13.60 -12.86
CA TRP A 44 -5.15 12.79 -12.45
C TRP A 44 -4.78 11.35 -12.11
N ILE A 45 -3.63 10.85 -12.58
CA ILE A 45 -3.11 9.52 -12.22
C ILE A 45 -2.69 9.42 -10.75
N LEU A 46 -2.28 10.52 -10.13
CA LEU A 46 -1.88 10.48 -8.73
C LEU A 46 -3.07 10.14 -7.81
N ILE A 47 -4.31 10.40 -8.26
CA ILE A 47 -5.53 10.11 -7.49
C ILE A 47 -5.78 8.61 -7.32
N PRO A 48 -5.91 7.77 -8.38
CA PRO A 48 -6.11 6.33 -8.22
C PRO A 48 -4.96 5.67 -7.46
N LEU A 49 -3.72 6.14 -7.65
CA LEU A 49 -2.57 5.65 -6.89
C LEU A 49 -2.70 5.95 -5.39
N GLN A 50 -3.07 7.18 -5.03
CA GLN A 50 -3.33 7.56 -3.64
C GLN A 50 -4.49 6.76 -3.04
N VAL A 51 -5.61 6.63 -3.76
CA VAL A 51 -6.76 5.84 -3.32
C VAL A 51 -6.36 4.39 -3.08
N MET A 52 -5.57 3.79 -3.97
CA MET A 52 -5.04 2.44 -3.77
C MET A 52 -4.17 2.36 -2.51
N ALA A 53 -3.24 3.30 -2.30
CA ALA A 53 -2.38 3.30 -1.12
C ALA A 53 -3.18 3.49 0.18
N TYR A 54 -4.13 4.41 0.23
CA TYR A 54 -4.97 4.61 1.42
C TYR A 54 -5.86 3.40 1.69
N GLY A 55 -6.48 2.82 0.66
CA GLY A 55 -7.23 1.58 0.77
C GLY A 55 -6.36 0.44 1.29
N ALA A 56 -5.16 0.27 0.74
CA ALA A 56 -4.20 -0.74 1.20
C ALA A 56 -3.81 -0.55 2.67
N SER A 57 -3.55 0.69 3.10
CA SER A 57 -3.25 0.99 4.51
C SER A 57 -4.40 0.58 5.44
N VAL A 58 -5.65 0.85 5.05
CA VAL A 58 -6.83 0.43 5.83
C VAL A 58 -6.93 -1.10 5.86
N THR A 59 -6.73 -1.77 4.73
CA THR A 59 -6.73 -3.24 4.67
C THR A 59 -5.65 -3.85 5.56
N TRP A 60 -4.47 -3.25 5.66
CA TRP A 60 -3.43 -3.70 6.59
C TRP A 60 -3.83 -3.58 8.06
N ILE A 61 -4.51 -2.50 8.44
CA ILE A 61 -5.04 -2.33 9.80
C ILE A 61 -6.10 -3.40 10.09
N ILE A 62 -7.03 -3.63 9.16
CA ILE A 62 -8.05 -4.69 9.30
C ILE A 62 -7.39 -6.07 9.42
N THR A 63 -6.39 -6.35 8.59
CA THR A 63 -5.63 -7.60 8.62
C THR A 63 -4.89 -7.79 9.94
N LEU A 64 -4.32 -6.71 10.49
CA LEU A 64 -3.68 -6.73 11.79
C LEU A 64 -4.67 -7.12 12.88
N GLN A 65 -5.83 -6.47 12.95
CA GLN A 65 -6.87 -6.78 13.95
C GLN A 65 -7.28 -8.27 13.89
N ARG A 66 -7.56 -8.79 12.69
CA ARG A 66 -7.89 -10.21 12.50
C ARG A 66 -6.78 -11.15 13.00
N ILE A 67 -5.51 -10.80 12.77
CA ILE A 67 -4.37 -11.61 13.20
C ILE A 67 -4.17 -11.54 14.72
N ILE A 68 -4.42 -10.38 15.33
CA ILE A 68 -4.39 -10.22 16.80
C ILE A 68 -5.45 -11.13 17.41
N GLU A 69 -6.71 -11.01 16.98
CA GLU A 69 -7.83 -11.83 17.47
C GLU A 69 -7.54 -13.33 17.35
N GLN A 70 -7.08 -13.78 16.18
CA GLN A 70 -6.73 -15.19 15.95
C GLN A 70 -5.60 -15.67 16.87
N ARG A 71 -4.62 -14.82 17.17
CA ARG A 71 -3.49 -15.19 18.03
C ARG A 71 -3.85 -15.17 19.50
N GLU A 72 -4.66 -14.22 19.94
CA GLU A 72 -5.17 -14.17 21.32
C GLU A 72 -6.00 -15.41 21.64
N LEU A 73 -6.92 -15.80 20.75
CA LEU A 73 -7.70 -17.03 20.89
C LEU A 73 -6.83 -18.29 20.94
N ALA A 74 -5.68 -18.27 20.27
CA ALA A 74 -4.71 -19.36 20.27
C ALA A 74 -3.69 -19.29 21.42
N GLY A 75 -3.78 -18.31 22.32
CA GLY A 75 -2.81 -18.07 23.40
C GLY A 75 -1.39 -17.75 22.92
N ARG A 76 -1.24 -17.22 21.70
CA ARG A 76 0.06 -16.91 21.07
C ARG A 76 0.37 -15.43 21.14
N SER A 77 1.66 -15.08 21.16
CA SER A 77 2.08 -13.67 21.09
C SER A 77 1.74 -13.04 19.73
N TRP A 78 1.16 -11.84 19.77
CA TRP A 78 0.81 -11.05 18.58
C TRP A 78 1.70 -9.82 18.38
N THR A 79 2.63 -9.56 19.30
CA THR A 79 3.52 -8.38 19.30
C THR A 79 4.29 -8.22 17.98
N ALA A 80 4.88 -9.30 17.48
CA ALA A 80 5.59 -9.29 16.20
C ALA A 80 4.66 -8.94 15.02
N ALA A 81 3.43 -9.46 15.02
CA ALA A 81 2.44 -9.14 13.98
C ALA A 81 2.04 -7.67 14.03
N ALA A 82 1.83 -7.11 15.23
CA ALA A 82 1.55 -5.68 15.42
C ALA A 82 2.68 -4.78 14.93
N LEU A 83 3.93 -5.12 15.26
CA LEU A 83 5.09 -4.36 14.79
C LEU A 83 5.23 -4.41 13.26
N ILE A 84 5.16 -5.61 12.67
CA ILE A 84 5.35 -5.78 11.23
C ILE A 84 4.19 -5.13 10.46
N LEU A 85 2.95 -5.50 10.75
CA LEU A 85 1.80 -5.00 9.98
C LEU A 85 1.48 -3.55 10.28
N GLY A 86 1.75 -3.07 11.50
CA GLY A 86 1.68 -1.66 11.84
C GLY A 86 2.70 -0.84 11.03
N ALA A 87 3.95 -1.30 10.96
CA ALA A 87 4.97 -0.65 10.13
C ALA A 87 4.60 -0.67 8.63
N VAL A 88 4.07 -1.78 8.12
CA VAL A 88 3.60 -1.90 6.73
C VAL A 88 2.43 -0.95 6.46
N ALA A 89 1.46 -0.85 7.37
CA ALA A 89 0.34 0.09 7.26
C ALA A 89 0.84 1.55 7.22
N LEU A 90 1.73 1.93 8.14
CA LEU A 90 2.32 3.28 8.18
C LEU A 90 3.13 3.59 6.92
N LEU A 91 3.96 2.66 6.46
CA LEU A 91 4.73 2.80 5.22
C LEU A 91 3.80 3.02 4.02
N THR A 92 2.73 2.24 3.95
CA THR A 92 1.73 2.32 2.87
C THR A 92 0.98 3.66 2.90
N LEU A 93 0.60 4.13 4.09
CA LEU A 93 0.00 5.45 4.28
C LEU A 93 0.96 6.57 3.84
N LEU A 94 2.21 6.52 4.29
CA LEU A 94 3.24 7.50 3.93
C LEU A 94 3.51 7.51 2.42
N ALA A 95 3.52 6.34 1.78
CA ALA A 95 3.64 6.25 0.33
C ALA A 95 2.52 7.02 -0.38
N GLY A 96 1.26 6.84 0.05
CA GLY A 96 0.11 7.60 -0.47
C GLY A 96 0.24 9.11 -0.23
N LEU A 97 0.56 9.53 1.00
CA LEU A 97 0.72 10.95 1.35
C LEU A 97 1.82 11.63 0.53
N LEU A 98 2.95 10.95 0.31
CA LEU A 98 4.08 11.47 -0.48
C LEU A 98 3.73 11.69 -1.95
N LEU A 99 2.73 10.98 -2.49
CA LEU A 99 2.24 11.23 -3.85
C LEU A 99 1.53 12.59 -3.99
N ASN A 100 1.08 13.20 -2.89
CA ASN A 100 0.49 14.54 -2.91
C ASN A 100 1.51 15.66 -2.65
N SER A 101 2.81 15.33 -2.58
CA SER A 101 3.85 16.34 -2.37
C SER A 101 3.96 17.32 -3.55
N ARG A 102 4.29 18.60 -3.26
CA ARG A 102 4.42 19.68 -4.27
C ARG A 102 5.34 19.26 -5.43
N ALA A 103 6.47 18.68 -5.09
CA ALA A 103 7.47 18.27 -6.06
C ALA A 103 6.97 17.15 -7.01
N LEU A 104 6.01 16.30 -6.59
CA LEU A 104 5.37 15.35 -7.51
C LEU A 104 4.29 16.03 -8.36
N ARG A 105 3.52 16.96 -7.78
CA ARG A 105 2.49 17.74 -8.51
C ARG A 105 3.09 18.65 -9.59
N GLU A 106 4.32 19.12 -9.42
CA GLU A 106 5.05 19.91 -10.42
C GLU A 106 5.50 19.08 -11.63
N ARG A 107 5.78 17.79 -11.43
CA ARG A 107 6.20 16.87 -12.51
C ARG A 107 5.02 16.34 -13.34
N TYR A 108 3.83 16.27 -12.76
CA TYR A 108 2.61 15.86 -13.44
C TYR A 108 1.75 17.11 -13.67
N PRO A 109 1.90 17.79 -14.83
CA PRO A 109 1.04 18.91 -15.17
C PRO A 109 -0.43 18.47 -15.28
N ARG A 110 -1.32 19.46 -15.24
CA ARG A 110 -2.78 19.23 -15.31
C ARG A 110 -3.17 18.54 -16.61
#